data_AF-A0A2T0KJJ5-F1
#
_entry.id   AF-A0A2T0KJJ5-F1
#
_cell.length_a   1.000
_cell.length_b   1.000
_cell.length_c   1.000
_cell.angle_alpha   90.00
_cell.angle_beta   90.00
_cell.angle_gamma   90.00
#
_symmetry.space_group_name_H-M   'P 1'
#
loop_
_entity.id
_entity.type
_entity.pdbx_description
1 polymer ?
#
loop_
_entity_poly.entity_id
_entity_poly.type
_entity_poly.pdbx_seq_one_letter_code
_entity_poly.pdbx_strand_id
1 'polypeptide(L)'
;MTITATPPRRTREQLLTEARQHVGSGSIPSIETLRATLRVRRETAADVCRTLSQERAQRRAERARQGRAALAALARRKRPRPRPAVVIASVPEIAPAPAAELAAPAPVEVTGIVRDKAVAPVAKAAQTPPRPAKPLRTWPVLILCLPAFVAIWGGWVDLGGMTGFGVVHPFPGIPRLEDFTINTAITLPFGMETYAAYALHVWLSGRAHGKALRFARNSAVGSLLLGFSGQSLYHLMAAAGWTVAPWPITLLVSGIPVAVLGMGAALAHLVRSDAHQ
;
A
#
# COMPACT_ATOMS: atom_id res chain seq x y z
N MET A 1 17.05 -69.57 9.35
CA MET A 1 17.47 -68.24 8.83
C MET A 1 16.22 -67.50 8.39
N THR A 2 15.70 -66.61 9.23
CA THR A 2 14.50 -65.83 8.91
C THR A 2 14.96 -64.54 8.24
N ILE A 3 14.71 -64.42 6.93
CA ILE A 3 15.02 -63.23 6.15
C ILE A 3 14.05 -62.14 6.59
N THR A 4 14.53 -61.17 7.36
CA THR A 4 13.77 -59.99 7.75
C THR A 4 13.50 -59.14 6.51
N ALA A 5 12.29 -59.27 5.94
CA ALA A 5 11.85 -58.43 4.84
C ALA A 5 11.92 -56.95 5.24
N THR A 6 12.63 -56.15 4.46
CA THR A 6 12.70 -54.70 4.66
C THR A 6 11.30 -54.12 4.41
N PRO A 7 10.74 -53.30 5.32
CA PRO A 7 9.42 -52.73 5.10
C PRO A 7 9.42 -51.87 3.82
N PRO A 8 8.33 -51.89 3.03
CA PRO A 8 8.25 -51.11 1.81
C PRO A 8 8.40 -49.62 2.11
N ARG A 9 9.27 -48.93 1.35
CA ARG A 9 9.41 -47.47 1.44
C ARG A 9 8.06 -46.83 1.11
N ARG A 10 7.48 -46.11 2.06
CA ARG A 10 6.25 -45.32 1.82
C ARG A 10 6.53 -44.30 0.71
N THR A 11 5.62 -44.22 -0.25
CA THR A 11 5.72 -43.26 -1.35
C THR A 11 5.34 -41.86 -0.86
N ARG A 12 5.84 -40.83 -1.56
CA ARG A 12 5.55 -39.41 -1.23
C ARG A 12 4.05 -39.11 -1.18
N GLU A 13 3.27 -39.72 -2.07
CA GLU A 13 1.82 -39.55 -2.15
C GLU A 13 1.08 -40.15 -0.94
N GLN A 14 1.55 -41.29 -0.45
CA GLN A 14 1.01 -41.92 0.77
C GLN A 14 1.25 -41.02 1.98
N LEU A 15 2.46 -40.48 2.13
CA LEU A 15 2.81 -39.55 3.21
C LEU A 15 1.98 -38.27 3.16
N LEU A 16 1.74 -37.71 1.97
CA LEU A 16 0.88 -36.54 1.81
C LEU A 16 -0.58 -36.83 2.17
N THR A 17 -1.08 -38.01 1.79
CA THR A 17 -2.46 -38.41 2.10
C THR A 17 -2.66 -38.60 3.60
N GLU A 18 -1.72 -39.28 4.25
CA GLU A 18 -1.70 -39.48 5.71
C GLU A 18 -1.56 -38.14 6.45
N ALA A 19 -0.70 -37.23 5.96
CA ALA A 19 -0.57 -35.90 6.52
C ALA A 19 -1.86 -35.09 6.39
N ARG A 20 -2.55 -35.11 5.23
CA ARG A 20 -3.83 -34.41 5.03
C ARG A 20 -4.91 -34.91 5.99
N GLN A 21 -4.98 -36.22 6.22
CA GLN A 21 -5.90 -36.81 7.21
C GLN A 21 -5.60 -36.29 8.62
N HIS A 22 -4.33 -36.14 8.97
CA HIS A 22 -3.91 -35.67 10.29
C HIS A 22 -4.09 -34.15 10.48
N VAL A 23 -3.91 -33.35 9.43
CA VAL A 23 -4.13 -31.88 9.47
C VAL A 23 -5.62 -31.53 9.53
N GLY A 24 -6.48 -32.30 8.86
CA GLY A 24 -7.91 -32.00 8.74
C GLY A 24 -8.16 -30.56 8.27
N SER A 25 -9.13 -29.89 8.91
CA SER A 25 -9.43 -28.46 8.69
C SER A 25 -8.65 -27.50 9.60
N GLY A 26 -7.82 -28.01 10.52
CA GLY A 26 -7.13 -27.24 11.58
C GLY A 26 -5.90 -26.45 11.11
N SER A 27 -5.04 -25.94 11.99
CA SER A 27 -3.77 -25.29 11.59
C SER A 27 -2.77 -26.28 10.96
N ILE A 28 -1.78 -25.80 10.18
CA ILE A 28 -0.74 -26.70 9.65
C ILE A 28 0.17 -27.09 10.83
N PRO A 29 0.33 -28.38 11.14
CA PRO A 29 1.17 -28.84 12.23
C PRO A 29 2.65 -28.54 11.95
N SER A 30 3.44 -28.38 13.02
CA SER A 30 4.87 -28.11 12.91
C SER A 30 5.62 -29.26 12.23
N ILE A 31 6.81 -28.98 11.70
CA ILE A 31 7.68 -30.00 11.08
C ILE A 31 7.98 -31.13 12.10
N GLU A 32 8.19 -30.79 13.36
CA GLU A 32 8.46 -31.77 14.42
C GLU A 32 7.26 -32.67 14.72
N THR A 33 6.06 -32.10 14.70
CA THR A 33 4.82 -32.87 14.83
C THR A 33 4.63 -33.81 13.65
N LEU A 34 4.84 -33.34 12.41
CA LEU A 34 4.75 -34.17 11.20
C LEU A 34 5.83 -35.27 11.18
N ARG A 35 7.04 -34.97 11.66
CA ARG A 35 8.12 -35.94 11.81
C ARG A 35 7.73 -37.05 12.78
N ALA A 36 7.19 -36.69 13.94
CA ALA A 36 6.76 -37.65 14.96
C ALA A 36 5.59 -38.51 14.48
N THR A 37 4.56 -37.90 13.87
CA THR A 37 3.36 -38.61 13.39
C THR A 37 3.69 -39.55 12.22
N LEU A 38 4.37 -39.04 11.19
CA LEU A 38 4.62 -39.80 9.96
C LEU A 38 5.85 -40.73 10.08
N ARG A 39 6.62 -40.62 11.16
CA ARG A 39 7.87 -41.36 11.41
C ARG A 39 8.85 -41.27 10.23
N VAL A 40 8.98 -40.07 9.67
CA VAL A 40 9.87 -39.79 8.53
C VAL A 40 11.08 -38.97 8.96
N ARG A 41 12.06 -38.82 8.07
CA ARG A 41 13.18 -37.90 8.26
C ARG A 41 12.72 -36.44 8.22
N ARG A 42 13.47 -35.55 8.88
CA ARG A 42 13.18 -34.10 8.94
C ARG A 42 13.07 -33.49 7.54
N GLU A 43 13.91 -33.89 6.59
CA GLU A 43 13.87 -33.45 5.19
C GLU A 43 12.53 -33.77 4.51
N THR A 44 12.03 -35.00 4.70
CA THR A 44 10.74 -35.44 4.15
C THR A 44 9.57 -34.74 4.84
N ALA A 45 9.62 -34.55 6.17
CA ALA A 45 8.61 -33.81 6.90
C ALA A 45 8.56 -32.32 6.47
N ALA A 46 9.71 -31.70 6.22
CA ALA A 46 9.79 -30.34 5.72
C ALA A 46 9.22 -30.23 4.29
N ASP A 47 9.48 -31.21 3.42
CA ASP A 47 8.89 -31.24 2.07
C ASP A 47 7.35 -31.37 2.11
N VAL A 48 6.84 -32.26 2.96
CA VAL A 48 5.39 -32.43 3.19
C VAL A 48 4.77 -31.15 3.75
N CYS A 49 5.40 -30.51 4.73
CA CYS A 49 4.92 -29.26 5.32
C CYS A 49 4.86 -28.10 4.29
N ARG A 50 5.90 -27.96 3.46
CA ARG A 50 5.92 -26.98 2.36
C ARG A 50 4.79 -27.23 1.37
N THR A 51 4.60 -28.48 0.96
CA THR A 51 3.54 -28.87 0.02
C THR A 51 2.15 -28.54 0.57
N LEU A 52 1.86 -28.90 1.82
CA LEU A 52 0.59 -28.58 2.48
C LEU A 52 0.35 -27.07 2.63
N SER A 53 1.42 -26.30 2.89
CA SER A 53 1.36 -24.85 2.99
C SER A 53 1.02 -24.20 1.65
N GLN A 54 1.64 -24.67 0.57
CA GLN A 54 1.35 -24.20 -0.80
C GLN A 54 -0.08 -24.52 -1.22
N GLU A 55 -0.56 -25.76 -0.99
CA GLU A 55 -1.95 -26.15 -1.29
C GLU A 55 -2.96 -25.25 -0.57
N ARG A 56 -2.68 -24.88 0.69
CA ARG A 56 -3.55 -23.96 1.44
C ARG A 56 -3.54 -22.54 0.92
N ALA A 57 -2.37 -22.02 0.58
CA ALA A 57 -2.26 -20.70 -0.02
C ALA A 57 -3.07 -20.63 -1.33
N GLN A 58 -2.98 -21.67 -2.17
CA GLN A 58 -3.75 -21.78 -3.41
C GLN A 58 -5.27 -21.83 -3.14
N ARG A 59 -5.75 -22.69 -2.23
CA ARG A 59 -7.18 -22.77 -1.88
C ARG A 59 -7.72 -21.45 -1.32
N ARG A 60 -6.93 -20.72 -0.52
CA ARG A 60 -7.31 -19.39 -0.01
C ARG A 60 -7.42 -18.36 -1.14
N ALA A 61 -6.45 -18.34 -2.05
CA ALA A 61 -6.47 -17.46 -3.20
C ALA A 61 -7.68 -17.75 -4.11
N GLU A 62 -7.99 -19.02 -4.33
CA GLU A 62 -9.16 -19.43 -5.12
C GLU A 62 -10.48 -19.01 -4.48
N ARG A 63 -10.65 -19.23 -3.17
CA ARG A 63 -11.84 -18.76 -2.44
C ARG A 63 -11.99 -17.25 -2.50
N ALA A 64 -10.89 -16.50 -2.41
CA ALA A 64 -10.91 -15.04 -2.57
C ALA A 64 -11.34 -14.62 -3.98
N ARG A 65 -10.86 -15.31 -5.02
CA ARG A 65 -11.30 -15.09 -6.42
C ARG A 65 -12.79 -15.37 -6.60
N GLN A 66 -13.27 -16.51 -6.08
CA GLN A 66 -14.69 -16.89 -6.13
C GLN A 66 -15.58 -15.87 -5.40
N GLY A 67 -15.17 -15.42 -4.21
CA GLY A 67 -15.90 -14.39 -3.45
C GLY A 67 -15.99 -13.06 -4.19
N ARG A 68 -14.89 -12.62 -4.82
CA ARG A 68 -14.88 -11.41 -5.68
C ARG A 68 -15.79 -11.56 -6.90
N ALA A 69 -15.78 -12.73 -7.54
CA ALA A 69 -16.64 -13.01 -8.69
C ALA A 69 -18.14 -12.98 -8.30
N ALA A 70 -18.49 -13.57 -7.16
CA ALA A 70 -19.84 -13.54 -6.62
C ALA A 70 -20.31 -12.11 -6.30
N LEU A 71 -19.46 -11.30 -5.65
CA LEU A 71 -19.73 -9.89 -5.39
C LEU A 71 -19.91 -9.07 -6.67
N ALA A 72 -19.07 -9.31 -7.69
CA ALA A 72 -19.18 -8.66 -9.00
C ALA A 72 -20.48 -9.05 -9.72
N ALA A 73 -20.91 -10.31 -9.62
CA ALA A 73 -22.19 -10.76 -10.18
C ALA A 73 -23.38 -10.09 -9.50
N LEU A 74 -23.35 -9.96 -8.17
CA LEU A 74 -24.37 -9.22 -7.41
C LEU A 74 -24.41 -7.73 -7.78
N ALA A 75 -23.26 -7.10 -7.97
CA ALA A 75 -23.17 -5.70 -8.40
C ALA A 75 -23.73 -5.46 -9.80
N ARG A 76 -23.52 -6.41 -10.74
CA ARG A 76 -24.11 -6.35 -12.09
C ARG A 76 -25.63 -6.46 -12.06
N ARG A 77 -26.18 -7.29 -11.18
CA ARG A 77 -27.64 -7.45 -11.01
C ARG A 77 -28.32 -6.18 -10.48
N LYS A 78 -27.58 -5.32 -9.78
CA LYS A 78 -28.09 -4.08 -9.17
C LYS A 78 -27.93 -2.82 -10.05
N ARG A 79 -27.33 -2.92 -11.24
CA ARG A 79 -27.18 -1.75 -12.13
C ARG A 79 -28.51 -1.37 -12.79
N PRO A 80 -29.01 -0.13 -12.63
CA PRO A 80 -30.13 0.39 -13.41
C PRO A 80 -29.76 0.45 -14.89
N ARG A 81 -30.72 0.13 -15.77
CA ARG A 81 -30.57 0.22 -17.23
C ARG A 81 -30.09 1.63 -17.63
N PRO A 82 -29.06 1.77 -18.47
CA PRO A 82 -28.67 3.07 -18.99
C PRO A 82 -29.78 3.61 -19.89
N ARG A 83 -30.25 4.82 -19.57
CA ARG A 83 -31.19 5.61 -20.38
C ARG A 83 -30.42 6.03 -21.65
N PRO A 84 -30.95 5.84 -22.87
CA PRO A 84 -30.22 6.19 -24.09
C PRO A 84 -29.89 7.70 -24.10
N ALA A 85 -28.64 8.00 -24.43
CA ALA A 85 -28.14 9.38 -24.52
C ALA A 85 -28.78 10.08 -25.72
N VAL A 86 -29.36 11.25 -25.46
CA VAL A 86 -29.80 12.19 -26.50
C VAL A 86 -28.55 12.73 -27.20
N VAL A 87 -28.42 12.44 -28.48
CA VAL A 87 -27.38 12.99 -29.36
C VAL A 87 -27.75 14.42 -29.68
N ILE A 88 -26.98 15.39 -29.20
CA ILE A 88 -27.09 16.79 -29.61
C ILE A 88 -26.26 16.96 -30.89
N ALA A 89 -26.93 17.41 -31.96
CA ALA A 89 -26.36 17.64 -33.28
C ALA A 89 -25.36 18.81 -33.29
N SER A 90 -24.38 18.68 -34.18
CA SER A 90 -23.22 19.53 -34.41
C SER A 90 -23.56 20.97 -34.80
N VAL A 91 -22.75 21.92 -34.30
CA VAL A 91 -22.69 23.33 -34.74
C VAL A 91 -21.94 23.41 -36.09
N PRO A 92 -22.41 24.17 -37.10
CA PRO A 92 -21.61 24.42 -38.30
C PRO A 92 -20.76 25.69 -38.16
N GLU A 93 -19.52 25.59 -38.64
CA GLU A 93 -18.46 26.62 -38.70
C GLU A 93 -18.23 27.03 -40.16
N ILE A 94 -18.34 28.33 -40.49
CA ILE A 94 -17.86 29.01 -41.73
C ILE A 94 -17.69 30.53 -41.39
N ALA A 95 -16.48 31.08 -41.18
CA ALA A 95 -15.47 31.68 -42.09
C ALA A 95 -15.68 33.20 -42.49
N PRO A 96 -14.63 34.00 -42.82
CA PRO A 96 -14.46 35.41 -42.39
C PRO A 96 -14.63 36.55 -43.43
N ALA A 97 -14.90 37.77 -42.90
CA ALA A 97 -14.62 39.18 -43.31
C ALA A 97 -14.99 39.72 -44.73
N PRO A 98 -15.32 41.03 -44.89
CA PRO A 98 -14.30 42.09 -44.99
C PRO A 98 -14.63 43.44 -44.31
N ALA A 99 -13.62 44.31 -44.23
CA ALA A 99 -13.60 45.63 -43.59
C ALA A 99 -13.84 46.80 -44.56
N ALA A 100 -14.54 47.84 -44.09
CA ALA A 100 -14.66 49.24 -44.58
C ALA A 100 -15.78 49.87 -43.70
N GLU A 101 -15.83 51.10 -43.21
CA GLU A 101 -15.08 52.35 -43.39
C GLU A 101 -15.53 53.33 -42.25
N LEU A 102 -14.78 54.41 -42.10
CA LEU A 102 -14.70 55.37 -40.98
C LEU A 102 -15.88 56.38 -40.92
N ALA A 103 -16.48 56.64 -39.75
CA ALA A 103 -17.22 57.89 -39.48
C ALA A 103 -17.31 58.27 -37.98
N ALA A 104 -16.58 59.35 -37.66
CA ALA A 104 -16.57 60.38 -36.60
C ALA A 104 -17.58 60.44 -35.39
N PRO A 105 -17.26 61.21 -34.30
CA PRO A 105 -17.69 60.99 -32.91
C PRO A 105 -18.61 62.07 -32.29
N ALA A 106 -19.20 61.78 -31.10
CA ALA A 106 -19.50 62.64 -29.92
C ALA A 106 -20.80 62.21 -29.17
N PRO A 107 -21.06 62.62 -27.90
CA PRO A 107 -20.19 62.79 -26.73
C PRO A 107 -20.73 62.12 -25.43
N VAL A 108 -19.79 61.83 -24.52
CA VAL A 108 -19.78 61.74 -23.04
C VAL A 108 -21.11 61.86 -22.26
N GLU A 109 -21.38 60.89 -21.37
CA GLU A 109 -21.82 61.20 -20.00
C GLU A 109 -21.21 60.20 -18.99
N VAL A 110 -20.18 60.66 -18.29
CA VAL A 110 -19.59 60.03 -17.10
C VAL A 110 -20.14 60.76 -15.88
N THR A 111 -21.01 60.11 -15.13
CA THR A 111 -21.33 60.44 -13.74
C THR A 111 -20.79 59.29 -12.90
N GLY A 112 -20.02 59.42 -11.84
CA GLY A 112 -19.53 60.53 -11.05
C GLY A 112 -19.10 59.88 -9.73
N ILE A 113 -17.81 59.91 -9.42
CA ILE A 113 -17.29 59.38 -8.16
C ILE A 113 -17.75 60.30 -7.02
N VAL A 114 -18.46 59.75 -6.03
CA VAL A 114 -18.57 60.36 -4.70
C VAL A 114 -17.87 59.45 -3.69
N ARG A 115 -16.78 59.99 -3.15
CA ARG A 115 -15.96 59.44 -2.08
C ARG A 115 -16.38 60.07 -0.74
N ASP A 116 -16.25 59.27 0.31
CA ASP A 116 -16.29 59.55 1.75
C ASP A 116 -17.64 59.74 2.47
N LYS A 117 -18.04 58.67 3.18
CA LYS A 117 -18.43 58.80 4.58
C LYS A 117 -17.86 57.63 5.39
N ALA A 118 -17.02 57.99 6.36
CA ALA A 118 -16.42 57.11 7.35
C ALA A 118 -17.50 56.28 8.08
N VAL A 119 -17.37 54.95 8.02
CA VAL A 119 -18.07 54.05 8.94
C VAL A 119 -17.13 53.77 10.10
N ALA A 120 -17.64 54.06 11.29
CA ALA A 120 -17.01 53.91 12.61
C ALA A 120 -16.29 52.56 12.80
N PRO A 121 -15.28 52.50 13.69
CA PRO A 121 -14.56 51.26 13.96
C PRO A 121 -15.54 50.20 14.46
N VAL A 122 -15.58 49.06 13.76
CA VAL A 122 -16.26 47.87 14.26
C VAL A 122 -15.63 47.55 15.61
N ALA A 123 -16.41 47.75 16.68
CA ALA A 123 -16.06 47.38 18.02
C ALA A 123 -15.49 45.96 17.99
N LYS A 124 -14.27 45.79 18.47
CA LYS A 124 -13.57 44.52 18.60
C LYS A 124 -14.50 43.57 19.36
N ALA A 125 -15.20 42.71 18.62
CA ALA A 125 -16.03 41.67 19.19
C ALA A 125 -15.15 40.93 20.19
N ALA A 126 -15.57 40.95 21.46
CA ALA A 126 -14.86 40.30 22.54
C ALA A 126 -14.58 38.86 22.10
N GLN A 127 -13.30 38.58 21.83
CA GLN A 127 -12.85 37.24 21.48
C GLN A 127 -13.14 36.38 22.69
N THR A 128 -14.20 35.58 22.61
CA THR A 128 -14.45 34.52 23.57
C THR A 128 -13.19 33.66 23.57
N PRO A 129 -12.55 33.40 24.73
CA PRO A 129 -11.34 32.58 24.76
C PRO A 129 -11.64 31.26 24.04
N PRO A 130 -10.76 30.82 23.12
CA PRO A 130 -11.00 29.59 22.37
C PRO A 130 -11.22 28.46 23.36
N ARG A 131 -12.44 27.89 23.37
CA ARG A 131 -12.72 26.71 24.18
C ARG A 131 -11.70 25.63 23.79
N PRO A 132 -11.04 24.98 24.76
CA PRO A 132 -10.12 23.89 24.44
C PRO A 132 -10.91 22.82 23.69
N ALA A 133 -10.57 22.63 22.40
CA ALA A 133 -11.18 21.62 21.58
C ALA A 133 -10.90 20.25 22.22
N LYS A 134 -11.96 19.47 22.47
CA LYS A 134 -11.79 18.11 23.01
C LYS A 134 -10.95 17.30 22.02
N PRO A 135 -9.93 16.57 22.48
CA PRO A 135 -9.17 15.70 21.58
C PRO A 135 -10.11 14.67 20.97
N LEU A 136 -10.08 14.56 19.64
CA LEU A 136 -10.85 13.56 18.91
C LEU A 136 -10.41 12.17 19.35
N ARG A 137 -11.36 11.25 19.52
CA ARG A 137 -11.05 9.85 19.85
C ARG A 137 -10.42 9.17 18.64
N THR A 138 -9.14 8.84 18.72
CA THR A 138 -8.35 8.27 17.61
C THR A 138 -8.56 6.77 17.41
N TRP A 139 -9.10 6.04 18.39
CA TRP A 139 -9.23 4.58 18.34
C TRP A 139 -10.01 4.01 17.13
N PRO A 140 -11.13 4.60 16.68
CA PRO A 140 -11.80 4.15 15.46
C PRO A 140 -10.93 4.22 14.21
N VAL A 141 -10.08 5.25 14.11
CA VAL A 141 -9.12 5.39 13.00
C VAL A 141 -8.06 4.29 13.08
N LEU A 142 -7.59 3.92 14.27
CA LEU A 142 -6.65 2.82 14.43
C LEU A 142 -7.24 1.48 13.98
N ILE A 143 -8.51 1.21 14.31
CA ILE A 143 -9.20 -0.02 13.83
C ILE A 143 -9.34 -0.02 12.31
N LEU A 144 -9.62 1.15 11.70
CA LEU A 144 -9.72 1.27 10.25
C LEU A 144 -8.36 1.08 9.56
N CYS A 145 -7.30 1.69 10.11
CA CYS A 145 -5.96 1.67 9.55
C CYS A 145 -5.30 0.29 9.68
N LEU A 146 -5.56 -0.46 10.75
CA LEU A 146 -4.91 -1.74 11.01
C LEU A 146 -5.05 -2.78 9.87
N PRO A 147 -6.25 -3.12 9.36
CA PRO A 147 -6.38 -4.07 8.25
C PRO A 147 -5.83 -3.52 6.94
N ALA A 148 -5.94 -2.21 6.69
CA ALA A 148 -5.35 -1.58 5.51
C ALA A 148 -3.82 -1.65 5.55
N PHE A 149 -3.24 -1.42 6.72
CA PHE A 149 -1.82 -1.55 6.99
C PHE A 149 -1.35 -2.98 6.75
N VAL A 150 -2.03 -3.99 7.30
CA VAL A 150 -1.69 -5.41 7.08
C VAL A 150 -1.77 -5.79 5.59
N ALA A 151 -2.76 -5.27 4.85
CA ALA A 151 -2.89 -5.55 3.42
C ALA A 151 -1.75 -4.91 2.60
N ILE A 152 -1.44 -3.63 2.87
CA ILE A 152 -0.35 -2.90 2.21
C ILE A 152 1.00 -3.55 2.56
N TRP A 153 1.23 -3.85 3.83
CA TRP A 153 2.43 -4.55 4.30
C TRP A 153 2.63 -5.89 3.60
N GLY A 154 1.59 -6.73 3.57
CA GLY A 154 1.64 -8.06 2.97
C GLY A 154 2.05 -8.04 1.50
N GLY A 155 1.44 -7.15 0.69
CA GLY A 155 1.80 -7.06 -0.73
C GLY A 155 3.23 -6.54 -0.98
N TRP A 156 3.78 -5.68 -0.10
CA TRP A 156 5.17 -5.25 -0.20
C TRP A 156 6.16 -6.32 0.23
N VAL A 157 5.84 -7.12 1.25
CA VAL A 157 6.63 -8.29 1.64
C VAL A 157 6.69 -9.30 0.51
N ASP A 158 5.56 -9.57 -0.14
CA ASP A 158 5.51 -10.49 -1.27
C ASP A 158 6.29 -9.95 -2.49
N LEU A 159 6.22 -8.63 -2.74
CA LEU A 159 7.03 -7.96 -3.76
C LEU A 159 8.53 -8.01 -3.43
N GLY A 160 8.89 -7.83 -2.16
CA GLY A 160 10.24 -8.03 -1.63
C GLY A 160 10.75 -9.44 -1.92
N GLY A 161 9.92 -10.44 -1.65
CA GLY A 161 10.19 -11.84 -1.99
C GLY A 161 10.46 -12.06 -3.49
N MET A 162 9.67 -11.44 -4.36
CA MET A 162 9.86 -11.51 -5.82
C MET A 162 11.11 -10.78 -6.31
N THR A 163 11.61 -9.79 -5.56
CA THR A 163 12.79 -8.98 -5.90
C THR A 163 14.07 -9.48 -5.23
N GLY A 164 14.01 -10.61 -4.50
CA GLY A 164 15.19 -11.23 -3.88
C GLY A 164 15.47 -10.78 -2.44
N PHE A 165 14.66 -9.88 -1.89
CA PHE A 165 14.61 -9.65 -0.45
C PHE A 165 13.83 -10.81 0.17
N GLY A 166 14.55 -11.83 0.63
CA GLY A 166 13.95 -13.04 1.18
C GLY A 166 14.37 -13.28 2.62
N VAL A 167 14.16 -14.52 3.06
CA VAL A 167 14.78 -15.04 4.28
C VAL A 167 16.29 -15.06 4.08
N VAL A 168 16.99 -14.15 4.76
CA VAL A 168 18.44 -14.11 4.83
C VAL A 168 18.86 -14.79 6.13
N HIS A 169 19.88 -15.62 6.04
CA HIS A 169 20.60 -16.16 7.20
C HIS A 169 21.74 -15.18 7.51
N PRO A 170 21.63 -14.31 8.53
CA PRO A 170 22.66 -13.32 8.83
C PRO A 170 23.97 -13.93 9.33
N PHE A 171 23.96 -15.21 9.74
CA PHE A 171 25.13 -15.93 10.23
C PHE A 171 25.26 -17.32 9.57
N PRO A 172 25.71 -17.40 8.30
CA PRO A 172 26.02 -18.69 7.70
C PRO A 172 27.23 -19.31 8.42
N GLY A 173 27.04 -20.47 9.09
CA GLY A 173 28.12 -21.26 9.70
C GLY A 173 28.28 -21.20 11.22
N ILE A 174 27.33 -20.63 11.98
CA ILE A 174 27.31 -20.71 13.45
C ILE A 174 26.18 -21.65 13.88
N PRO A 175 26.45 -22.89 14.32
CA PRO A 175 25.44 -23.95 14.54
C PRO A 175 24.27 -23.62 15.49
N ARG A 176 24.40 -22.57 16.31
CA ARG A 176 23.37 -22.09 17.25
C ARG A 176 22.43 -21.03 16.68
N LEU A 177 22.83 -20.38 15.57
CA LEU A 177 22.17 -19.21 14.99
C LEU A 177 21.78 -19.43 13.51
N GLU A 178 22.01 -20.61 12.95
CA GLU A 178 21.63 -20.95 11.56
C GLU A 178 20.11 -20.95 11.35
N ASP A 179 19.37 -21.32 12.40
CA ASP A 179 17.91 -21.26 12.43
C ASP A 179 17.37 -19.83 12.56
N PHE A 180 18.23 -18.83 12.87
CA PHE A 180 17.83 -17.43 12.94
C PHE A 180 17.65 -16.88 11.53
N THR A 181 16.39 -16.82 11.12
CA THR A 181 15.96 -16.44 9.77
C THR A 181 15.33 -15.05 9.83
N ILE A 182 15.96 -14.06 9.21
CA ILE A 182 15.36 -12.73 9.07
C ILE A 182 14.80 -12.62 7.66
N ASN A 183 13.49 -12.47 7.54
CA ASN A 183 12.91 -12.09 6.26
C ASN A 183 13.13 -10.58 6.06
N THR A 184 14.14 -10.24 5.26
CA THR A 184 14.48 -8.85 4.93
C THR A 184 13.39 -8.16 4.11
N ALA A 185 12.46 -8.92 3.51
CA ALA A 185 11.25 -8.35 2.94
C ALA A 185 10.37 -7.63 3.97
N ILE A 186 10.51 -7.96 5.26
CA ILE A 186 9.72 -7.36 6.36
C ILE A 186 10.29 -6.00 6.77
N THR A 187 11.59 -5.76 6.61
CA THR A 187 12.24 -4.52 7.05
C THR A 187 12.13 -3.40 6.02
N LEU A 188 12.03 -3.75 4.74
CA LEU A 188 11.84 -2.82 3.61
C LEU A 188 10.60 -1.92 3.75
N PRO A 189 9.39 -2.46 4.01
CA PRO A 189 8.17 -1.67 4.19
C PRO A 189 8.25 -0.80 5.44
N PHE A 190 8.84 -1.33 6.52
CA PHE A 190 8.83 -0.67 7.81
C PHE A 190 9.52 0.71 7.80
N GLY A 191 10.68 0.80 7.14
CA GLY A 191 11.41 2.07 7.02
C GLY A 191 10.61 3.12 6.24
N MET A 192 10.02 2.72 5.11
CA MET A 192 9.22 3.60 4.25
C MET A 192 7.95 4.07 4.94
N GLU A 193 7.23 3.16 5.61
CA GLU A 193 6.00 3.50 6.33
C GLU A 193 6.25 4.41 7.52
N THR A 194 7.33 4.17 8.27
CA THR A 194 7.76 5.06 9.37
C THR A 194 8.03 6.46 8.84
N TYR A 195 8.76 6.55 7.74
CA TYR A 195 9.02 7.83 7.09
C TYR A 195 7.74 8.51 6.56
N ALA A 196 6.85 7.76 5.90
CA ALA A 196 5.59 8.26 5.37
C ALA A 196 4.70 8.80 6.50
N ALA A 197 4.59 8.07 7.61
CA ALA A 197 3.85 8.48 8.78
C ALA A 197 4.47 9.73 9.42
N TYR A 198 5.80 9.80 9.52
CA TYR A 198 6.50 10.98 10.03
C TYR A 198 6.28 12.21 9.14
N ALA A 199 6.44 12.09 7.82
CA ALA A 199 6.18 13.16 6.87
C ALA A 199 4.72 13.64 6.91
N LEU A 200 3.76 12.71 6.99
CA LEU A 200 2.35 13.02 7.12
C LEU A 200 2.05 13.71 8.46
N HIS A 201 2.66 13.27 9.56
CA HIS A 201 2.53 13.92 10.86
C HIS A 201 3.06 15.34 10.84
N VAL A 202 4.27 15.56 10.31
CA VAL A 202 4.86 16.91 10.19
C VAL A 202 3.96 17.81 9.34
N TRP A 203 3.41 17.29 8.24
CA TRP A 203 2.51 18.04 7.37
C TRP A 203 1.18 18.40 8.04
N LEU A 204 0.53 17.46 8.73
CA LEU A 204 -0.81 17.65 9.31
C LEU A 204 -0.82 18.24 10.72
N SER A 205 0.31 18.22 11.44
CA SER A 205 0.39 18.69 12.83
C SER A 205 0.26 20.22 12.97
N GLY A 206 0.42 20.98 11.89
CA GLY A 206 0.44 22.44 11.91
C GLY A 206 1.67 23.04 12.61
N ARG A 207 2.67 22.23 12.97
CA ARG A 207 3.87 22.65 13.71
C ARG A 207 5.04 23.06 12.80
N ALA A 208 4.99 22.71 11.52
CA ALA A 208 6.02 23.03 10.54
C ALA A 208 5.52 24.09 9.56
N HIS A 209 6.41 24.98 9.14
CA HIS A 209 6.11 26.07 8.23
C HIS A 209 7.08 26.08 7.03
N GLY A 210 7.00 27.11 6.19
CA GLY A 210 8.03 27.40 5.19
C GLY A 210 8.42 26.25 4.25
N LYS A 211 9.70 25.87 4.28
CA LYS A 211 10.28 24.85 3.40
C LYS A 211 10.04 23.44 3.96
N ALA A 212 10.09 23.28 5.28
CA ALA A 212 9.84 21.99 5.93
C ALA A 212 8.41 21.48 5.64
N LEU A 213 7.40 22.36 5.68
CA LEU A 213 6.02 22.00 5.38
C LEU A 213 5.83 21.51 3.93
N ARG A 214 6.44 22.21 2.96
CA ARG A 214 6.36 21.84 1.54
C ARG A 214 7.06 20.50 1.28
N PHE A 215 8.22 20.28 1.90
CA PHE A 215 8.94 19.03 1.80
C PHE A 215 8.14 17.87 2.42
N ALA A 216 7.60 18.06 3.62
CA ALA A 216 6.76 17.07 4.32
C ALA A 216 5.51 16.70 3.50
N ARG A 217 4.82 17.69 2.92
CA ARG A 217 3.67 17.47 2.04
C ARG A 217 4.03 16.62 0.82
N ASN A 218 5.04 17.04 0.07
CA ASN A 218 5.44 16.33 -1.16
C ASN A 218 5.91 14.91 -0.83
N SER A 219 6.60 14.73 0.30
CA SER A 219 7.06 13.44 0.78
C SER A 219 5.91 12.53 1.22
N ALA A 220 4.93 13.06 1.94
CA ALA A 220 3.75 12.31 2.34
C ALA A 220 2.94 11.83 1.13
N VAL A 221 2.70 12.72 0.15
CA VAL A 221 2.00 12.36 -1.10
C VAL A 221 2.81 11.35 -1.91
N GLY A 222 4.12 11.57 -2.04
CA GLY A 222 5.03 10.66 -2.74
C GLY A 222 5.01 9.25 -2.15
N SER A 223 5.09 9.12 -0.82
CA SER A 223 5.04 7.83 -0.13
C SER A 223 3.68 7.14 -0.27
N LEU A 224 2.56 7.88 -0.26
CA LEU A 224 1.23 7.31 -0.49
C LEU A 224 1.10 6.76 -1.91
N LEU A 225 1.56 7.52 -2.91
CA LEU A 225 1.56 7.08 -4.31
C LEU A 225 2.49 5.89 -4.53
N LEU A 226 3.66 5.88 -3.88
CA LEU A 226 4.58 4.75 -3.92
C LEU A 226 3.92 3.51 -3.31
N GLY A 227 3.31 3.63 -2.14
CA GLY A 227 2.58 2.55 -1.47
C GLY A 227 1.48 1.95 -2.35
N PHE A 228 0.67 2.79 -2.99
CA PHE A 228 -0.35 2.38 -3.97
C PHE A 228 0.26 1.70 -5.20
N SER A 229 1.37 2.23 -5.71
CA SER A 229 2.06 1.69 -6.88
C SER A 229 2.65 0.31 -6.60
N GLY A 230 3.27 0.10 -5.43
CA GLY A 230 3.81 -1.21 -5.03
C GLY A 230 2.73 -2.28 -4.95
N GLN A 231 1.58 -1.96 -4.34
CA GLN A 231 0.42 -2.87 -4.29
C GLN A 231 -0.12 -3.21 -5.68
N SER A 232 -0.24 -2.18 -6.54
CA SER A 232 -0.72 -2.36 -7.91
C SER A 232 0.24 -3.21 -8.73
N LEU A 233 1.54 -2.95 -8.62
CA LEU A 233 2.58 -3.66 -9.35
C LEU A 233 2.66 -5.12 -8.93
N TYR A 234 2.63 -5.42 -7.63
CA TYR A 234 2.56 -6.79 -7.14
C TYR A 234 1.35 -7.52 -7.72
N HIS A 235 0.15 -6.94 -7.64
CA HIS A 235 -1.04 -7.59 -8.15
C HIS A 235 -1.04 -7.77 -9.67
N LEU A 236 -0.47 -6.83 -10.43
CA LEU A 236 -0.29 -6.97 -11.88
C LEU A 236 0.68 -8.10 -12.22
N MET A 237 1.84 -8.15 -11.56
CA MET A 237 2.84 -9.20 -11.78
C MET A 237 2.31 -10.59 -11.38
N ALA A 238 1.63 -10.68 -10.23
CA ALA A 238 1.01 -11.91 -9.78
C ALA A 238 -0.11 -12.36 -10.73
N ALA A 239 -0.90 -11.44 -11.28
CA ALA A 239 -1.92 -11.75 -12.29
C ALA A 239 -1.30 -12.22 -13.62
N ALA A 240 -0.13 -11.69 -13.99
CA ALA A 240 0.64 -12.11 -15.16
C ALA A 240 1.42 -13.43 -14.94
N GLY A 241 1.36 -14.03 -13.75
CA GLY A 241 2.03 -15.29 -13.43
C GLY A 241 3.54 -15.15 -13.18
N TRP A 242 4.04 -13.94 -12.93
CA TRP A 242 5.46 -13.71 -12.68
C TRP A 242 5.84 -14.20 -11.28
N THR A 243 6.88 -15.02 -11.19
CA THR A 243 7.45 -15.54 -9.94
C THR A 243 8.70 -14.80 -9.50
N VAL A 244 9.36 -14.10 -10.42
CA VAL A 244 10.53 -13.25 -10.19
C VAL A 244 10.25 -11.89 -10.82
N ALA A 245 10.53 -10.83 -10.08
CA ALA A 245 10.37 -9.47 -10.58
C ALA A 245 11.46 -9.16 -11.63
N PRO A 246 11.11 -8.49 -12.74
CA PRO A 246 12.09 -7.96 -13.68
C PRO A 246 13.14 -7.08 -13.00
N TRP A 247 14.36 -7.12 -13.53
CA TRP A 247 15.50 -6.37 -12.98
C TRP A 247 15.23 -4.87 -12.74
N PRO A 248 14.43 -4.12 -13.53
CA PRO A 248 14.17 -2.71 -13.24
C PRO A 248 13.36 -2.53 -11.96
N ILE A 249 12.43 -3.44 -11.69
CA ILE A 249 11.59 -3.42 -10.49
C ILE A 249 12.45 -3.78 -9.28
N THR A 250 13.30 -4.80 -9.41
CA THR A 250 14.26 -5.17 -8.37
C THR A 250 15.21 -4.03 -8.02
N LEU A 251 15.79 -3.37 -9.02
CA LEU A 251 16.66 -2.21 -8.82
C LEU A 251 15.91 -1.08 -8.10
N LEU A 252 14.71 -0.74 -8.57
CA LEU A 252 13.89 0.32 -7.98
C LEU A 252 13.56 0.02 -6.51
N VAL A 253 13.05 -1.18 -6.22
CA VAL A 253 12.66 -1.61 -4.88
C VAL A 253 13.88 -1.65 -3.96
N SER A 254 15.03 -2.10 -4.46
CA SER A 254 16.27 -2.15 -3.67
C SER A 254 16.82 -0.78 -3.29
N GLY A 255 16.53 0.27 -4.07
CA GLY A 255 16.95 1.64 -3.79
C GLY A 255 16.07 2.38 -2.77
N ILE A 256 14.86 1.87 -2.48
CA ILE A 256 13.90 2.52 -1.58
C ILE A 256 14.50 2.79 -0.19
N PRO A 257 15.16 1.83 0.50
CA PRO A 257 15.69 2.07 1.84
C PRO A 257 16.70 3.23 1.90
N VAL A 258 17.58 3.32 0.89
CA VAL A 258 18.60 4.37 0.81
C VAL A 258 17.95 5.74 0.58
N ALA A 259 16.98 5.80 -0.32
CA ALA A 259 16.22 7.03 -0.59
C ALA A 259 15.45 7.50 0.67
N VAL A 260 14.76 6.58 1.35
CA VAL A 260 14.00 6.85 2.57
C VAL A 260 14.91 7.39 3.67
N LEU A 261 16.09 6.80 3.87
CA LEU A 261 17.05 7.26 4.87
C LEU A 261 17.51 8.71 4.60
N GLY A 262 17.88 9.02 3.35
CA GLY A 262 18.29 10.37 2.96
C GLY A 262 17.15 11.40 3.10
N MET A 263 15.95 11.05 2.66
CA MET A 263 14.77 11.90 2.78
C MET A 263 14.33 12.12 4.23
N GLY A 264 14.46 11.11 5.08
CA GLY A 264 14.22 11.19 6.53
C GLY A 264 15.18 12.17 7.22
N ALA A 265 16.48 12.04 6.93
CA ALA A 265 17.50 12.94 7.47
C ALA A 265 17.28 14.39 6.99
N ALA A 266 16.97 14.59 5.71
CA ALA A 266 16.68 15.90 5.15
C ALA A 266 15.46 16.56 5.81
N LEU A 267 14.35 15.81 6.00
CA LEU A 267 13.16 16.34 6.66
C LEU A 267 13.45 16.68 8.13
N ALA A 268 14.13 15.79 8.86
CA ALA A 268 14.49 16.05 10.26
C ALA A 268 15.37 17.29 10.41
N HIS A 269 16.33 17.47 9.49
CA HIS A 269 17.17 18.67 9.45
C HIS A 269 16.33 19.93 9.19
N LEU A 270 15.46 19.93 8.17
CA LEU A 270 14.59 21.06 7.83
C LEU A 270 13.65 21.45 8.98
N VAL A 271 13.04 20.47 9.65
CA VAL A 271 12.16 20.71 10.80
C VAL A 271 12.94 21.36 11.96
N ARG A 272 14.19 20.93 12.18
CA ARG A 272 15.05 21.52 13.22
C ARG A 272 15.50 22.93 12.87
N SER A 273 15.89 23.18 11.62
CA SER A 273 16.29 24.50 11.14
C SER A 273 15.16 25.52 11.21
N ASP A 274 13.93 25.15 10.83
CA ASP A 274 12.75 26.02 10.95
C ASP A 274 12.38 26.32 12.42
N ALA A 275 12.70 25.43 13.37
CA ALA A 275 12.41 25.63 14.80
C ALA A 275 13.40 26.57 15.52
N HIS A 276 14.56 26.84 14.91
CA HIS A 276 15.58 27.76 15.43
C HIS A 276 15.52 29.17 14.82
N GLN A 277 14.54 29.43 13.96
CA GLN A 277 14.25 30.75 13.37
C GLN A 277 13.05 31.40 14.06
#